data_AF-A0A5C4WQG4-F1
#
_entry.id   AF-A0A5C4WQG4-F1
#
_cell.length_a   1.000
_cell.length_b   1.000
_cell.length_c   1.000
_cell.angle_alpha   90.00
_cell.angle_beta   90.00
_cell.angle_gamma   90.00
#
_symmetry.space_group_name_H-M   'P 1'
#
loop_
_entity.id
_entity.type
_entity.pdbx_description
1 polymer ?
#
loop_
_entity_poly.entity_id
_entity_poly.type
_entity_poly.pdbx_seq_one_letter_code
_entity_poly.pdbx_strand_id
1 'polypeptide(L)'
;MILGVALVRPTPVLVAVGDGVPEWPVGRAAARSARRACVAVDLSGLPTAPVAAIRVGGPCPEVLRPRVGSGAATIVRGGHSLTGRALAPLDTEAVRRFAAGCGLADFAVTATGSPMLADHELAVAAIVSAEVPGARITLSYEFGTPGLREREESAIRNAALGAEAGRIVDEAARELPGVPVYFARTGSGVVSASYFRRYPLTCDLGGAASLARGRVALPGVPHEVAAAYGAAIGRPEARVERIVQARGRAELDRVLQDARDEALTRVVSAGALPGSARIAETTVNPLSYLPDGLYRVRVTAEGTVP
;
A
#
# COMPACT_ATOMS: atom_id res chain seq x y z
N MET A 1 -24.50 6.65 11.49
CA MET A 1 -24.30 6.68 10.03
C MET A 1 -22.82 6.63 9.70
N ILE A 2 -22.47 5.98 8.58
CA ILE A 2 -21.17 6.02 7.92
C ILE A 2 -21.27 6.99 6.75
N LEU A 3 -20.24 7.80 6.51
CA LEU A 3 -20.20 8.72 5.38
C LEU A 3 -19.36 8.13 4.24
N GLY A 4 -19.98 7.86 3.10
CA GLY A 4 -19.29 7.62 1.83
C GLY A 4 -18.97 8.92 1.13
N VAL A 5 -17.75 9.04 0.61
CA VAL A 5 -17.29 10.24 -0.11
C VAL A 5 -16.69 9.80 -1.44
N ALA A 6 -17.18 10.33 -2.56
CA ALA A 6 -16.50 10.22 -3.85
C ALA A 6 -15.80 11.55 -4.16
N LEU A 7 -14.47 11.54 -4.23
CA LEU A 7 -13.69 12.72 -4.61
C LEU A 7 -13.77 12.94 -6.12
N VAL A 8 -14.82 13.61 -6.56
CA VAL A 8 -14.99 14.09 -7.93
C VAL A 8 -14.73 15.60 -7.94
N ARG A 9 -13.99 16.11 -8.94
CA ARG A 9 -13.81 17.56 -9.11
C ARG A 9 -14.94 18.14 -9.96
N PRO A 10 -15.51 19.32 -9.60
CA PRO A 10 -15.01 20.27 -8.61
C PRO A 10 -15.50 20.05 -7.16
N THR A 11 -16.58 19.30 -6.94
CA THR A 11 -17.17 19.10 -5.60
C THR A 11 -17.38 17.61 -5.29
N PRO A 12 -16.97 17.14 -4.11
CA PRO A 12 -17.16 15.74 -3.73
C PRO A 12 -18.63 15.41 -3.56
N VAL A 13 -18.99 14.16 -3.84
CA VAL A 13 -20.33 13.61 -3.58
C VAL A 13 -20.33 12.84 -2.27
N LEU A 14 -21.35 13.10 -1.45
CA LEU A 14 -21.52 12.54 -0.12
C LEU A 14 -22.75 11.63 -0.08
N VAL A 15 -22.59 10.44 0.46
CA VAL A 15 -23.66 9.47 0.72
C VAL A 15 -23.61 9.07 2.18
N ALA A 16 -24.72 9.22 2.89
CA ALA A 16 -24.85 8.72 4.25
C ALA A 16 -25.37 7.28 4.21
N VAL A 17 -24.83 6.40 5.04
CA VAL A 17 -25.26 5.01 5.14
C VAL A 17 -25.62 4.69 6.58
N GLY A 18 -26.90 4.37 6.82
CA GLY A 18 -27.43 3.89 8.09
C GLY A 18 -28.11 2.54 7.87
N ASP A 19 -27.70 1.50 8.61
CA ASP A 19 -28.26 0.14 8.49
C ASP A 19 -28.32 -0.40 7.04
N GLY A 20 -27.35 -0.01 6.20
CA GLY A 20 -27.27 -0.38 4.79
C GLY A 20 -28.14 0.46 3.85
N VAL A 21 -28.96 1.38 4.39
CA VAL A 21 -29.79 2.29 3.60
C VAL A 21 -28.98 3.54 3.22
N PRO A 22 -28.80 3.83 1.93
CA PRO A 22 -28.15 5.05 1.45
C PRO A 22 -29.09 6.26 1.46
N GLU A 23 -28.58 7.40 1.91
CA GLU A 23 -29.24 8.71 1.84
C GLU A 23 -28.33 9.73 1.14
N TRP A 24 -28.87 10.43 0.15
CA TRP A 24 -28.19 11.53 -0.56
C TRP A 24 -29.22 12.51 -1.16
N PRO A 25 -28.92 13.82 -1.27
CA PRO A 25 -27.66 14.48 -0.88
C PRO A 25 -27.51 14.67 0.63
N VAL A 26 -26.26 14.72 1.12
CA VAL A 26 -25.95 14.92 2.55
C VAL A 26 -25.39 16.33 2.77
N GLY A 27 -25.97 17.07 3.71
CA GLY A 27 -25.46 18.38 4.12
C GLY A 27 -24.18 18.29 4.98
N ARG A 28 -23.31 19.32 4.91
CA ARG A 28 -22.04 19.36 5.68
C ARG A 28 -22.20 19.17 7.18
N ALA A 29 -23.27 19.71 7.78
CA ALA A 29 -23.54 19.55 9.21
C ALA A 29 -23.81 18.07 9.58
N ALA A 30 -24.62 17.37 8.77
CA ALA A 30 -24.89 15.95 8.97
C ALA A 30 -23.62 15.10 8.77
N ALA A 31 -22.81 15.42 7.75
CA ALA A 31 -21.54 14.74 7.48
C ALA A 31 -20.58 14.75 8.68
N ARG A 32 -20.53 15.85 9.45
CA ARG A 32 -19.67 15.97 10.66
C ARG A 32 -20.13 15.14 11.85
N SER A 33 -21.35 14.60 11.81
CA SER A 33 -21.87 13.69 12.85
C SER A 33 -21.64 12.21 12.53
N ALA A 34 -21.02 11.91 11.38
CA ALA A 34 -20.73 10.55 10.97
C ALA A 34 -19.73 9.87 11.92
N ARG A 35 -19.92 8.57 12.17
CA ARG A 35 -19.01 7.78 13.02
C ARG A 35 -17.64 7.59 12.37
N ARG A 36 -17.62 7.59 11.03
CA ARG A 36 -16.43 7.57 10.17
C ARG A 36 -16.80 8.00 8.75
N ALA A 37 -15.79 8.36 7.97
CA ALA A 37 -15.88 8.62 6.54
C ALA A 37 -14.99 7.68 5.72
N CYS A 38 -15.49 7.20 4.59
CA CYS A 38 -14.74 6.39 3.63
C CYS A 38 -14.67 7.11 2.29
N VAL A 39 -13.46 7.38 1.83
CA VAL A 39 -13.16 8.23 0.69
C VAL A 39 -12.75 7.38 -0.50
N ALA A 40 -13.53 7.43 -1.57
CA ALA A 40 -13.20 6.91 -2.89
C ALA A 40 -12.39 7.98 -3.64
N VAL A 41 -11.17 7.62 -4.03
CA VAL A 41 -10.26 8.50 -4.78
C VAL A 41 -9.51 7.67 -5.82
N ASP A 42 -9.30 8.24 -6.99
CA ASP A 42 -8.35 7.73 -7.97
C ASP A 42 -7.13 8.66 -8.00
N LEU A 43 -5.93 8.09 -7.91
CA LEU A 43 -4.69 8.86 -7.87
C LEU A 43 -4.04 9.02 -9.25
N SER A 44 -4.61 8.34 -10.24
CA SER A 44 -4.18 8.46 -11.64
C SER A 44 -4.32 9.90 -12.13
N GLY A 45 -3.24 10.44 -12.70
CA GLY A 45 -3.20 11.80 -13.22
C GLY A 45 -3.03 12.90 -12.18
N LEU A 46 -2.90 12.56 -10.89
CA LEU A 46 -2.53 13.54 -9.86
C LEU A 46 -1.05 13.95 -9.98
N PRO A 47 -0.69 15.16 -9.51
CA PRO A 47 0.71 15.60 -9.49
C PRO A 47 1.57 14.64 -8.66
N THR A 48 2.75 14.30 -9.20
CA THR A 48 3.73 13.45 -8.53
C THR A 48 4.95 14.26 -8.10
N ALA A 49 5.49 13.92 -6.93
CA ALA A 49 6.75 14.48 -6.45
C ALA A 49 7.96 13.87 -7.19
N PRO A 50 9.06 14.61 -7.37
CA PRO A 50 10.32 14.03 -7.81
C PRO A 50 10.84 13.01 -6.78
N VAL A 51 11.36 11.86 -7.25
CA VAL A 51 11.79 10.74 -6.39
C VAL A 51 13.27 10.44 -6.54
N ALA A 52 13.94 10.19 -5.42
CA ALA A 52 15.27 9.60 -5.33
C ALA A 52 15.16 8.07 -5.23
N ALA A 53 15.40 7.36 -6.34
CA ALA A 53 15.37 5.90 -6.37
C ALA A 53 16.75 5.28 -6.10
N ILE A 54 16.83 4.40 -5.10
CA ILE A 54 18.04 3.65 -4.76
C ILE A 54 17.76 2.16 -4.96
N ARG A 55 18.39 1.56 -5.97
CA ARG A 55 18.42 0.10 -6.12
C ARG A 55 19.67 -0.47 -5.48
N VAL A 56 19.52 -1.38 -4.52
CA VAL A 56 20.61 -2.18 -3.98
C VAL A 56 20.72 -3.49 -4.77
N GLY A 57 21.80 -3.65 -5.53
CA GLY A 57 22.01 -4.83 -6.37
C GLY A 57 23.30 -4.79 -7.18
N GLY A 58 23.39 -5.70 -8.15
CA GLY A 58 24.48 -5.73 -9.11
C GLY A 58 24.29 -4.70 -10.25
N PRO A 59 25.36 -4.42 -11.02
CA PRO A 59 25.25 -3.60 -12.22
C PRO A 59 24.27 -4.24 -13.22
N CYS A 60 23.57 -3.41 -13.97
CA CYS A 60 22.67 -3.85 -15.03
C CYS A 60 22.84 -2.98 -16.29
N PRO A 61 22.45 -3.51 -17.46
CA PRO A 61 22.33 -2.69 -18.68
C PRO A 61 21.47 -1.44 -18.45
N GLU A 62 21.75 -0.38 -19.21
CA GLU A 62 21.10 0.92 -19.06
C GLU A 62 19.56 0.83 -19.14
N VAL A 63 19.04 0.01 -20.07
CA VAL A 63 17.59 -0.23 -20.23
C VAL A 63 16.91 -0.86 -19.00
N LEU A 64 17.69 -1.50 -18.12
CA LEU A 64 17.20 -2.16 -16.91
C LEU A 64 17.36 -1.32 -15.64
N ARG A 65 17.91 -0.10 -15.74
CA ARG A 65 18.06 0.80 -14.58
C ARG A 65 16.71 1.28 -14.06
N PRO A 66 16.66 1.77 -12.79
CA PRO A 66 15.45 2.31 -12.23
C PRO A 66 14.90 3.46 -13.07
N ARG A 67 13.60 3.40 -13.38
CA ARG A 67 12.91 4.40 -14.17
C ARG A 67 12.16 5.35 -13.24
N VAL A 68 12.71 6.54 -13.07
CA VAL A 68 12.05 7.66 -12.38
C VAL A 68 11.52 8.63 -13.43
N GLY A 69 10.29 9.11 -13.26
CA GLY A 69 9.72 10.12 -14.16
C GLY A 69 10.37 11.49 -13.93
N SER A 70 10.29 11.98 -12.69
CA SER A 70 11.00 13.16 -12.20
C SER A 70 11.85 12.77 -10.99
N GLY A 71 13.07 13.29 -10.90
CA GLY A 71 14.02 13.00 -9.83
C GLY A 71 15.29 12.31 -10.32
N ALA A 72 15.88 11.45 -9.50
CA ALA A 72 17.18 10.83 -9.76
C ALA A 72 17.17 9.35 -9.34
N ALA A 73 18.01 8.54 -9.98
CA ALA A 73 18.15 7.13 -9.68
C ALA A 73 19.60 6.70 -9.58
N THR A 74 19.90 5.77 -8.66
CA THR A 74 21.21 5.14 -8.54
C THR A 74 21.09 3.64 -8.29
N ILE A 75 22.17 2.92 -8.60
CA ILE A 75 22.36 1.52 -8.22
C ILE A 75 23.57 1.46 -7.31
N VAL A 76 23.38 0.92 -6.10
CA VAL A 76 24.43 0.72 -5.12
C VAL A 76 24.69 -0.77 -4.93
N ARG A 77 25.95 -1.14 -4.69
CA ARG A 77 26.35 -2.53 -4.49
C ARG A 77 25.70 -3.10 -3.22
N GLY A 78 25.22 -4.34 -3.32
CA GLY A 78 24.69 -5.12 -2.21
C GLY A 78 23.66 -6.15 -2.68
N GLY A 79 22.79 -6.56 -1.77
CA GLY A 79 21.63 -7.40 -2.01
C GLY A 79 21.81 -8.79 -1.42
N HIS A 80 20.73 -9.57 -1.42
CA HIS A 80 20.68 -10.93 -0.89
C HIS A 80 20.22 -11.92 -1.96
N SER A 81 20.66 -13.17 -1.85
CA SER A 81 20.11 -14.29 -2.61
C SER A 81 18.69 -14.60 -2.15
N LEU A 82 18.00 -15.48 -2.90
CA LEU A 82 16.71 -16.02 -2.49
C LEU A 82 16.76 -16.83 -1.18
N THR A 83 17.97 -17.21 -0.74
CA THR A 83 18.20 -17.92 0.53
C THR A 83 18.65 -17.00 1.67
N GLY A 84 18.59 -15.67 1.47
CA GLY A 84 19.00 -14.69 2.48
C GLY A 84 20.52 -14.47 2.59
N ARG A 85 21.34 -15.18 1.81
CA ARG A 85 22.81 -14.98 1.80
C ARG A 85 23.15 -13.65 1.14
N ALA A 86 23.98 -12.83 1.77
CA ALA A 86 24.50 -11.61 1.16
C ALA A 86 25.21 -11.91 -0.17
N LEU A 87 24.84 -11.20 -1.23
CA LEU A 87 25.52 -11.24 -2.53
C LEU A 87 26.80 -10.41 -2.49
N ALA A 88 26.75 -9.29 -1.76
CA ALA A 88 27.84 -8.35 -1.54
C ALA A 88 27.54 -7.50 -0.30
N PRO A 89 28.56 -6.93 0.38
CA PRO A 89 28.33 -5.93 1.41
C PRO A 89 27.63 -4.69 0.81
N LEU A 90 26.79 -4.04 1.62
CA LEU A 90 26.16 -2.77 1.24
C LEU A 90 27.22 -1.66 1.12
N ASP A 91 27.26 -0.99 -0.02
CA ASP A 91 28.08 0.21 -0.21
C ASP A 91 27.42 1.43 0.46
N THR A 92 27.62 1.54 1.77
CA THR A 92 27.01 2.61 2.59
C THR A 92 27.47 4.01 2.19
N GLU A 93 28.68 4.14 1.65
CA GLU A 93 29.23 5.43 1.25
C GLU A 93 28.61 5.92 -0.07
N ALA A 94 28.35 5.00 -1.01
CA ALA A 94 27.57 5.34 -2.21
C ALA A 94 26.15 5.81 -1.86
N VAL A 95 25.53 5.21 -0.83
CA VAL A 95 24.20 5.63 -0.35
C VAL A 95 24.26 7.04 0.23
N ARG A 96 25.21 7.34 1.12
CA ARG A 96 25.39 8.68 1.70
C ARG A 96 25.60 9.74 0.62
N ARG A 97 26.54 9.49 -0.30
CA ARG A 97 26.85 10.42 -1.38
C ARG A 97 25.64 10.74 -2.25
N PHE A 98 24.85 9.73 -2.59
CA PHE A 98 23.63 9.93 -3.38
C PHE A 98 22.58 10.70 -2.59
N ALA A 99 22.33 10.34 -1.32
CA ALA A 99 21.33 11.00 -0.47
C ALA A 99 21.67 12.48 -0.24
N ALA A 100 22.92 12.80 0.08
CA ALA A 100 23.37 14.18 0.30
C ALA A 100 23.39 15.02 -1.00
N GLY A 101 23.65 14.38 -2.15
CA GLY A 101 23.82 15.08 -3.43
C GLY A 101 22.55 15.23 -4.27
N CYS A 102 21.47 14.49 -3.98
CA CYS A 102 20.29 14.48 -4.86
C CYS A 102 19.35 15.68 -4.65
N GLY A 103 19.37 16.31 -3.47
CA GLY A 103 18.48 17.44 -3.15
C GLY A 103 16.98 17.07 -3.11
N LEU A 104 16.65 15.79 -2.90
CA LEU A 104 15.28 15.28 -2.87
C LEU A 104 14.90 14.80 -1.46
N ALA A 105 13.60 14.84 -1.15
CA ALA A 105 13.06 14.39 0.15
C ALA A 105 12.28 13.07 0.06
N ASP A 106 11.85 12.66 -1.13
CA ASP A 106 11.07 11.45 -1.36
C ASP A 106 11.96 10.34 -1.92
N PHE A 107 12.13 9.27 -1.15
CA PHE A 107 13.03 8.16 -1.48
C PHE A 107 12.26 6.87 -1.72
N ALA A 108 12.67 6.14 -2.76
CA ALA A 108 12.23 4.77 -3.02
C ALA A 108 13.43 3.84 -2.98
N VAL A 109 13.42 2.87 -2.07
CA VAL A 109 14.54 1.94 -1.86
C VAL A 109 14.09 0.54 -2.24
N THR A 110 14.86 -0.11 -3.12
CA THR A 110 14.59 -1.47 -3.56
C THR A 110 15.85 -2.30 -3.51
N ALA A 111 15.85 -3.42 -2.78
CA ALA A 111 16.99 -4.34 -2.76
C ALA A 111 16.66 -5.70 -3.40
N THR A 112 17.64 -6.25 -4.10
CA THR A 112 17.62 -7.66 -4.51
C THR A 112 17.51 -8.57 -3.29
N GLY A 113 16.55 -9.49 -3.30
CA GLY A 113 16.30 -10.42 -2.18
C GLY A 113 15.54 -9.83 -0.98
N SER A 114 15.08 -8.57 -1.06
CA SER A 114 14.44 -7.89 0.09
C SER A 114 13.18 -8.52 0.67
N PRO A 115 12.33 -9.27 -0.07
CA PRO A 115 11.20 -9.97 0.53
C PRO A 115 11.63 -11.07 1.50
N MET A 116 12.85 -11.60 1.33
CA MET A 116 13.41 -12.62 2.21
C MET A 116 14.21 -11.97 3.34
N LEU A 117 15.02 -10.96 3.03
CA LEU A 117 15.82 -10.25 4.02
C LEU A 117 15.90 -8.75 3.71
N ALA A 118 15.20 -7.96 4.52
CA ALA A 118 15.03 -6.52 4.34
C ALA A 118 16.21 -5.67 4.84
N ASP A 119 17.23 -6.27 5.44
CA ASP A 119 18.34 -5.59 6.15
C ASP A 119 19.00 -4.48 5.32
N HIS A 120 19.24 -4.70 4.03
CA HIS A 120 19.83 -3.67 3.19
C HIS A 120 18.87 -2.51 2.90
N GLU A 121 17.57 -2.76 2.76
CA GLU A 121 16.58 -1.68 2.60
C GLU A 121 16.49 -0.87 3.90
N LEU A 122 16.49 -1.53 5.06
CA LEU A 122 16.47 -0.88 6.37
C LEU A 122 17.75 -0.10 6.66
N ALA A 123 18.93 -0.64 6.30
CA ALA A 123 20.21 0.05 6.45
C ALA A 123 20.28 1.29 5.55
N VAL A 124 19.82 1.20 4.30
CA VAL A 124 19.70 2.37 3.42
C VAL A 124 18.75 3.40 4.02
N ALA A 125 17.60 2.98 4.56
CA ALA A 125 16.66 3.90 5.20
C ALA A 125 17.27 4.65 6.39
N ALA A 126 18.04 3.96 7.22
CA ALA A 126 18.75 4.56 8.34
C ALA A 126 19.77 5.60 7.88
N ILE A 127 20.54 5.29 6.82
CA ILE A 127 21.50 6.23 6.23
C ILE A 127 20.77 7.45 5.65
N VAL A 128 19.74 7.24 4.82
CA VAL A 128 18.97 8.34 4.22
C VAL A 128 18.35 9.23 5.29
N SER A 129 17.81 8.65 6.36
CA SER A 129 17.20 9.42 7.47
C SER A 129 18.23 10.28 8.22
N ALA A 130 19.48 9.82 8.31
CA ALA A 130 20.57 10.57 8.93
C ALA A 130 21.09 11.71 8.03
N GLU A 131 21.20 11.47 6.73
CA GLU A 131 21.70 12.45 5.76
C GLU A 131 20.65 13.50 5.36
N VAL A 132 19.38 13.11 5.32
CA VAL A 132 18.26 13.95 4.87
C VAL A 132 17.17 14.00 5.95
N PRO A 133 17.25 14.97 6.88
CA PRO A 133 16.23 15.17 7.90
C PRO A 133 14.85 15.40 7.27
N GLY A 134 13.85 14.60 7.69
CA GLY A 134 12.50 14.67 7.14
C GLY A 134 12.28 13.88 5.84
N ALA A 135 13.25 13.06 5.42
CA ALA A 135 13.07 12.16 4.28
C ALA A 135 11.84 11.25 4.45
N ARG A 136 11.05 11.14 3.38
CA ARG A 136 9.95 10.16 3.27
C ARG A 136 10.46 8.97 2.49
N ILE A 137 10.55 7.83 3.16
CA ILE A 137 11.22 6.64 2.62
C ILE A 137 10.18 5.54 2.38
N THR A 138 10.07 5.11 1.14
CA THR A 138 9.30 3.93 0.74
C THR A 138 10.24 2.75 0.55
N LEU A 139 9.94 1.64 1.22
CA LEU A 139 10.71 0.40 1.15
C LEU A 139 9.97 -0.65 0.31
N SER A 140 10.66 -1.24 -0.65
CA SER A 140 10.04 -2.14 -1.61
C SER A 140 9.57 -3.46 -1.00
N TYR A 141 10.24 -3.95 0.06
CA TYR A 141 9.89 -5.24 0.68
C TYR A 141 8.44 -5.26 1.23
N GLU A 142 7.87 -4.08 1.50
CA GLU A 142 6.52 -3.94 2.05
C GLU A 142 5.40 -4.24 1.03
N PHE A 143 5.70 -4.22 -0.28
CA PHE A 143 4.69 -4.42 -1.34
C PHE A 143 4.39 -5.90 -1.66
N GLY A 144 5.16 -6.85 -1.12
CA GLY A 144 4.84 -8.28 -1.18
C GLY A 144 4.95 -8.97 -2.56
N THR A 145 5.47 -8.30 -3.60
CA THR A 145 5.72 -8.93 -4.91
C THR A 145 7.15 -9.50 -4.99
N PRO A 146 7.35 -10.69 -5.60
CA PRO A 146 8.67 -11.31 -5.66
C PRO A 146 9.61 -10.66 -6.71
N GLY A 147 9.04 -10.06 -7.77
CA GLY A 147 9.79 -9.47 -8.87
C GLY A 147 10.50 -8.17 -8.49
N LEU A 148 11.79 -8.05 -8.82
CA LEU A 148 12.58 -6.83 -8.54
C LEU A 148 12.01 -5.59 -9.25
N ARG A 149 11.64 -5.72 -10.54
CA ARG A 149 11.13 -4.60 -11.33
C ARG A 149 9.76 -4.11 -10.84
N GLU A 150 8.86 -5.04 -10.55
CA GLU A 150 7.51 -4.72 -10.05
C GLU A 150 7.58 -4.02 -8.69
N ARG A 151 8.45 -4.49 -7.80
CA ARG A 151 8.70 -3.85 -6.50
C ARG A 151 9.28 -2.45 -6.65
N GLU A 152 10.27 -2.29 -7.53
CA GLU A 152 10.88 -0.99 -7.79
C GLU A 152 9.88 0.01 -8.33
N GLU A 153 9.09 -0.38 -9.33
CA GLU A 153 8.04 0.46 -9.89
C GLU A 153 7.00 0.86 -8.84
N SER A 154 6.59 -0.10 -8.01
CA SER A 154 5.65 0.16 -6.91
C SER A 154 6.23 1.12 -5.86
N ALA A 155 7.49 0.92 -5.46
CA ALA A 155 8.14 1.77 -4.48
C ALA A 155 8.33 3.20 -5.00
N ILE A 156 8.79 3.36 -6.24
CA ILE A 156 8.96 4.67 -6.90
C ILE A 156 7.61 5.38 -7.00
N ARG A 157 6.58 4.69 -7.49
CA ARG A 157 5.26 5.30 -7.67
C ARG A 157 4.60 5.68 -6.35
N ASN A 158 4.74 4.84 -5.32
CA ASN A 158 4.23 5.13 -3.99
C ASN A 158 4.91 6.37 -3.36
N ALA A 159 6.25 6.44 -3.45
CA ALA A 159 7.00 7.61 -3.00
C ALA A 159 6.55 8.90 -3.72
N ALA A 160 6.38 8.81 -5.05
CA ALA A 160 5.96 9.94 -5.88
C ALA A 160 4.57 10.49 -5.51
N LEU A 161 3.66 9.63 -5.03
CA LEU A 161 2.30 9.99 -4.63
C LEU A 161 2.20 10.54 -3.19
N GLY A 162 3.23 10.38 -2.36
CA GLY A 162 3.17 10.66 -0.93
C GLY A 162 2.81 12.12 -0.58
N ALA A 163 3.34 13.09 -1.35
CA ALA A 163 3.04 14.50 -1.14
C ALA A 163 1.55 14.82 -1.33
N GLU A 164 0.97 14.32 -2.42
CA GLU A 164 -0.44 14.56 -2.75
C GLU A 164 -1.37 13.80 -1.80
N ALA A 165 -1.03 12.56 -1.46
CA ALA A 165 -1.77 11.78 -0.48
C ALA A 165 -1.85 12.51 0.87
N GLY A 166 -0.75 13.16 1.28
CA GLY A 166 -0.73 14.00 2.47
C GLY A 166 -1.75 15.14 2.40
N ARG A 167 -1.77 15.89 1.29
CA ARG A 167 -2.70 17.00 1.06
C ARG A 167 -4.15 16.54 1.11
N ILE A 168 -4.48 15.43 0.44
CA ILE A 168 -5.84 14.86 0.43
C ILE A 168 -6.30 14.53 1.85
N VAL A 169 -5.42 13.93 2.66
CA VAL A 169 -5.75 13.61 4.06
C VAL A 169 -5.90 14.86 4.91
N ASP A 170 -5.06 15.88 4.70
CA ASP A 170 -5.14 17.15 5.45
C ASP A 170 -6.43 17.91 5.11
N GLU A 171 -6.84 17.89 3.85
CA GLU A 171 -8.10 18.46 3.39
C GLU A 171 -9.31 17.72 3.97
N ALA A 172 -9.31 16.38 3.93
CA ALA A 172 -10.37 15.56 4.52
C ALA A 172 -10.52 15.81 6.04
N ALA A 173 -9.40 15.90 6.76
CA ALA A 173 -9.40 16.21 8.19
C ALA A 173 -9.95 17.61 8.51
N ARG A 174 -9.70 18.59 7.63
CA ARG A 174 -10.23 19.96 7.77
C ARG A 174 -11.74 20.03 7.53
N GLU A 175 -12.23 19.29 6.54
CA GLU A 175 -13.66 19.26 6.18
C GLU A 175 -14.50 18.47 7.19
N LEU A 176 -13.92 17.40 7.75
CA LEU A 176 -14.58 16.46 8.66
C LEU A 176 -13.85 16.40 10.03
N PRO A 177 -13.79 17.50 10.80
CA PRO A 177 -13.07 17.53 12.06
C PRO A 177 -13.65 16.53 13.06
N GLY A 178 -12.78 15.68 13.63
CA GLY A 178 -13.15 14.67 14.63
C GLY A 178 -13.74 13.38 14.04
N VAL A 179 -13.98 13.31 12.73
CA VAL A 179 -14.48 12.10 12.07
C VAL A 179 -13.30 11.26 11.58
N PRO A 180 -13.15 9.99 12.00
CA PRO A 180 -12.14 9.09 11.44
C PRO A 180 -12.30 8.92 9.93
N VAL A 181 -11.23 9.14 9.17
CA VAL A 181 -11.23 9.06 7.70
C VAL A 181 -10.48 7.80 7.23
N TYR A 182 -11.09 7.11 6.28
CA TYR A 182 -10.57 5.93 5.61
C TYR A 182 -10.58 6.15 4.10
N PHE A 183 -9.71 5.46 3.36
CA PHE A 183 -9.56 5.55 1.91
C PHE A 183 -9.80 4.20 1.25
N ALA A 184 -10.58 4.19 0.17
CA ALA A 184 -10.87 2.98 -0.58
C ALA A 184 -9.63 2.46 -1.28
N ARG A 185 -9.41 1.14 -1.22
CA ARG A 185 -8.32 0.45 -1.91
C ARG A 185 -8.68 0.18 -3.37
N THR A 186 -7.66 0.00 -4.22
CA THR A 186 -7.79 -0.52 -5.60
C THR A 186 -8.48 -1.89 -5.67
N GLY A 187 -8.53 -2.63 -4.57
CA GLY A 187 -9.26 -3.90 -4.46
C GLY A 187 -10.49 -3.80 -3.57
N SER A 188 -10.67 -4.81 -2.72
CA SER A 188 -11.65 -4.77 -1.66
C SER A 188 -11.15 -3.90 -0.50
N GLY A 189 -12.10 -3.18 0.08
CA GLY A 189 -11.92 -2.59 1.39
C GLY A 189 -11.39 -1.17 1.44
N VAL A 190 -10.99 -0.79 2.65
CA VAL A 190 -10.52 0.56 2.99
C VAL A 190 -9.27 0.49 3.86
N VAL A 191 -8.49 1.57 3.87
CA VAL A 191 -7.36 1.77 4.78
C VAL A 191 -7.52 3.05 5.58
N SER A 192 -6.91 3.15 6.75
CA SER A 192 -6.92 4.38 7.55
C SER A 192 -6.20 5.52 6.83
N ALA A 193 -6.51 6.76 7.21
CA ALA A 193 -5.77 7.94 6.77
C ALA A 193 -4.26 7.85 7.00
N SER A 194 -3.82 7.30 8.15
CA SER A 194 -2.40 7.12 8.46
C SER A 194 -1.73 6.11 7.53
N TYR A 195 -2.40 5.01 7.21
CA TYR A 195 -1.90 4.03 6.26
C TYR A 195 -1.86 4.59 4.84
N PHE A 196 -2.90 5.30 4.40
CA PHE A 196 -2.95 5.93 3.08
C PHE A 196 -1.84 6.97 2.88
N ARG A 197 -1.48 7.76 3.91
CA ARG A 197 -0.33 8.68 3.82
C ARG A 197 0.98 7.97 3.51
N ARG A 198 1.17 6.75 4.04
CA ARG A 198 2.39 5.96 3.86
C ARG A 198 2.36 5.12 2.58
N TYR A 199 1.20 4.58 2.22
CA TYR A 199 1.02 3.66 1.09
C TYR A 199 -0.08 4.09 0.12
N PRO A 200 -0.03 5.30 -0.45
CA PRO A 200 -1.11 5.80 -1.32
C PRO A 200 -1.33 4.94 -2.55
N LEU A 201 -0.30 4.25 -3.06
CA LEU A 201 -0.42 3.36 -4.21
C LEU A 201 -1.47 2.25 -4.01
N THR A 202 -1.75 1.85 -2.77
CA THR A 202 -2.78 0.84 -2.47
C THR A 202 -4.22 1.31 -2.75
N CYS A 203 -4.40 2.61 -2.93
CA CYS A 203 -5.66 3.30 -3.20
C CYS A 203 -5.71 3.95 -4.59
N ASP A 204 -4.74 3.65 -5.46
CA ASP A 204 -4.59 4.31 -6.76
C ASP A 204 -5.83 4.27 -7.67
N LEU A 205 -6.60 3.17 -7.60
CA LEU A 205 -7.87 2.96 -8.31
C LEU A 205 -9.02 2.77 -7.32
N GLY A 206 -8.94 3.41 -6.15
CA GLY A 206 -9.92 3.29 -5.09
C GLY A 206 -11.31 3.80 -5.49
N GLY A 207 -11.37 4.81 -6.34
CA GLY A 207 -12.59 5.34 -6.96
C GLY A 207 -13.24 4.30 -7.87
N ALA A 208 -12.49 3.78 -8.83
CA ALA A 208 -12.96 2.74 -9.75
C ALA A 208 -13.42 1.46 -9.02
N ALA A 209 -12.66 0.98 -8.03
CA ALA A 209 -13.01 -0.19 -7.24
C ALA A 209 -14.29 0.03 -6.41
N SER A 210 -14.45 1.23 -5.85
CA SER A 210 -15.65 1.59 -5.09
C SER A 210 -16.87 1.74 -6.00
N LEU A 211 -16.71 2.31 -7.19
CA LEU A 211 -17.76 2.39 -8.21
C LEU A 211 -18.26 0.99 -8.59
N ALA A 212 -17.35 0.07 -8.89
CA ALA A 212 -17.71 -1.30 -9.23
C ALA A 212 -18.53 -1.97 -8.12
N ARG A 213 -18.08 -1.83 -6.86
CA ARG A 213 -18.79 -2.34 -5.69
C ARG A 213 -20.16 -1.70 -5.51
N GLY A 214 -20.24 -0.38 -5.66
CA GLY A 214 -21.47 0.39 -5.53
C GLY A 214 -22.52 0.04 -6.57
N ARG A 215 -22.12 -0.15 -7.84
CA ARG A 215 -23.04 -0.50 -8.93
C ARG A 215 -23.72 -1.85 -8.73
N VAL A 216 -23.03 -2.80 -8.11
CA VAL A 216 -23.61 -4.11 -7.78
C VAL A 216 -24.65 -3.96 -6.67
N ALA A 217 -24.38 -3.13 -5.67
CA ALA A 217 -25.26 -2.99 -4.51
C ALA A 217 -26.43 -2.01 -4.75
N LEU A 218 -26.23 -0.97 -5.56
CA LEU A 218 -27.20 0.08 -5.88
C LEU A 218 -27.27 0.29 -7.41
N PRO A 219 -27.92 -0.60 -8.15
CA PRO A 219 -28.07 -0.45 -9.60
C PRO A 219 -28.92 0.79 -9.93
N GLY A 220 -28.53 1.54 -10.97
CA GLY A 220 -29.31 2.67 -11.50
C GLY A 220 -29.06 4.03 -10.84
N VAL A 221 -28.21 4.12 -9.81
CA VAL A 221 -27.80 5.41 -9.23
C VAL A 221 -26.65 6.06 -10.02
N PRO A 222 -26.45 7.38 -9.90
CA PRO A 222 -25.30 8.06 -10.51
C PRO A 222 -23.96 7.44 -10.09
N HIS A 223 -22.96 7.51 -10.97
CA HIS A 223 -21.66 6.85 -10.75
C HIS A 223 -20.98 7.30 -9.45
N GLU A 224 -20.98 8.60 -9.19
CA GLU A 224 -20.38 9.19 -8.01
C GLU A 224 -21.11 8.82 -6.71
N VAL A 225 -22.44 8.63 -6.77
CA VAL A 225 -23.23 8.09 -5.64
C VAL A 225 -22.88 6.61 -5.41
N ALA A 226 -22.81 5.81 -6.47
CA ALA A 226 -22.38 4.42 -6.39
C ALA A 226 -20.95 4.31 -5.82
N ALA A 227 -20.01 5.14 -6.28
CA ALA A 227 -18.64 5.16 -5.77
C ALA A 227 -18.57 5.54 -4.28
N ALA A 228 -19.29 6.58 -3.87
CA ALA A 228 -19.36 7.00 -2.47
C ALA A 228 -19.94 5.89 -1.58
N TYR A 229 -21.07 5.29 -2.00
CA TYR A 229 -21.68 4.16 -1.29
C TYR A 229 -20.74 2.94 -1.22
N GLY A 230 -20.11 2.60 -2.34
CA GLY A 230 -19.15 1.51 -2.44
C GLY A 230 -17.96 1.68 -1.49
N ALA A 231 -17.47 2.91 -1.29
CA ALA A 231 -16.46 3.19 -0.29
C ALA A 231 -17.00 3.03 1.14
N ALA A 232 -18.21 3.52 1.43
CA ALA A 232 -18.83 3.44 2.75
C ALA A 232 -18.98 1.98 3.26
N ILE A 233 -19.36 1.06 2.37
CA ILE A 233 -19.53 -0.36 2.70
C ILE A 233 -18.22 -1.15 2.69
N GLY A 234 -17.11 -0.52 2.32
CA GLY A 234 -15.78 -1.12 2.38
C GLY A 234 -15.33 -1.40 3.81
N ARG A 235 -14.63 -2.52 3.99
CA ARG A 235 -14.05 -2.99 5.26
C ARG A 235 -12.55 -3.15 5.11
N PRO A 236 -11.72 -2.96 6.14
CA PRO A 236 -10.30 -3.26 6.02
C PRO A 236 -10.06 -4.71 5.62
N GLU A 237 -9.23 -4.89 4.61
CA GLU A 237 -8.72 -6.18 4.16
C GLU A 237 -7.22 -6.05 3.96
N ALA A 238 -6.47 -7.10 4.27
CA ALA A 238 -5.08 -7.26 3.88
C ALA A 238 -4.85 -8.63 3.26
N ARG A 239 -4.01 -8.67 2.23
CA ARG A 239 -3.62 -9.90 1.55
C ARG A 239 -2.12 -10.08 1.62
N VAL A 240 -1.70 -11.28 1.98
CA VAL A 240 -0.31 -11.74 1.93
C VAL A 240 -0.24 -12.83 0.88
N GLU A 241 0.69 -12.69 -0.05
CA GLU A 241 0.95 -13.70 -1.07
C GLU A 241 2.46 -13.90 -1.23
N ARG A 242 2.93 -15.14 -1.24
CA ARG A 242 4.35 -15.46 -1.47
C ARG A 242 4.53 -16.90 -1.97
N ILE A 243 5.70 -17.15 -2.55
CA ILE A 243 6.17 -18.51 -2.82
C ILE A 243 7.01 -18.95 -1.62
N VAL A 244 6.69 -20.10 -1.04
CA VAL A 244 7.43 -20.71 0.07
C VAL A 244 7.98 -22.06 -0.34
N GLN A 245 9.12 -22.42 0.24
CA GLN A 245 9.62 -23.79 0.22
C GLN A 245 9.29 -24.46 1.56
N ALA A 246 8.70 -25.64 1.52
CA ALA A 246 8.41 -26.45 2.69
C ALA A 246 8.58 -27.94 2.39
N ARG A 247 9.35 -28.63 3.22
CA ARG A 247 9.57 -30.07 3.16
C ARG A 247 8.65 -30.75 4.17
N GLY A 248 7.53 -31.28 3.66
CA GLY A 248 6.55 -31.98 4.47
C GLY A 248 5.67 -31.07 5.32
N ARG A 249 4.83 -31.70 6.13
CA ARG A 249 3.69 -31.04 6.79
C ARG A 249 4.10 -29.98 7.82
N ALA A 250 5.08 -30.29 8.68
CA ALA A 250 5.47 -29.41 9.77
C ALA A 250 6.13 -28.11 9.29
N GLU A 251 6.90 -28.15 8.20
CA GLU A 251 7.42 -26.93 7.58
C GLU A 251 6.29 -26.12 6.96
N LEU A 252 5.38 -26.77 6.21
CA LEU A 252 4.26 -26.08 5.56
C LEU A 252 3.36 -25.37 6.59
N ASP A 253 3.03 -26.04 7.70
CA ASP A 253 2.21 -25.46 8.75
C ASP A 253 2.86 -24.22 9.39
N ARG A 254 4.20 -24.22 9.56
CA ARG A 254 4.93 -23.05 10.07
C ARG A 254 4.85 -21.86 9.11
N VAL A 255 5.20 -22.04 7.82
CA VAL A 255 5.12 -20.94 6.86
C VAL A 255 3.69 -20.43 6.63
N LEU A 256 2.69 -21.29 6.77
CA LEU A 256 1.28 -20.86 6.74
C LEU A 256 0.92 -20.04 7.97
N GLN A 257 1.40 -20.41 9.14
CA GLN A 257 1.17 -19.64 10.36
C GLN A 257 1.81 -18.26 10.26
N ASP A 258 3.07 -18.17 9.83
CA ASP A 258 3.77 -16.90 9.62
C ASP A 258 2.99 -15.99 8.64
N ALA A 259 2.48 -16.55 7.54
CA ALA A 259 1.69 -15.79 6.57
C ALA A 259 0.35 -15.30 7.15
N ARG A 260 -0.28 -16.07 8.05
CA ARG A 260 -1.53 -15.67 8.74
C ARG A 260 -1.27 -14.56 9.74
N ASP A 261 -0.24 -14.70 10.57
CA ASP A 261 0.12 -13.70 11.58
C ASP A 261 0.48 -12.38 10.92
N GLU A 262 1.18 -12.43 9.79
CA GLU A 262 1.46 -11.24 8.98
C GLU A 262 0.19 -10.63 8.37
N ALA A 263 -0.74 -11.44 7.83
CA ALA A 263 -1.99 -10.94 7.27
C ALA A 263 -2.85 -10.24 8.34
N LEU A 264 -2.93 -10.81 9.55
CA LEU A 264 -3.61 -10.22 10.71
C LEU A 264 -2.94 -8.90 11.13
N THR A 265 -1.61 -8.86 11.18
CA THR A 265 -0.84 -7.65 11.49
C THR A 265 -1.08 -6.54 10.45
N ARG A 266 -1.10 -6.90 9.17
CA ARG A 266 -1.32 -5.96 8.06
C ARG A 266 -2.74 -5.41 8.05
N VAL A 267 -3.77 -6.20 8.39
CA VAL A 267 -5.16 -5.68 8.41
C VAL A 267 -5.40 -4.72 9.58
N VAL A 268 -4.78 -4.98 10.74
CA VAL A 268 -4.79 -4.01 11.86
C VAL A 268 -4.02 -2.75 11.49
N SER A 269 -2.83 -2.88 10.88
CA SER A 269 -2.06 -1.74 10.38
C SER A 269 -2.83 -0.93 9.34
N ALA A 270 -3.62 -1.60 8.49
CA ALA A 270 -4.52 -0.97 7.53
C ALA A 270 -5.69 -0.21 8.19
N GLY A 271 -5.93 -0.36 9.49
CA GLY A 271 -6.93 0.40 10.23
C GLY A 271 -8.12 -0.42 10.76
N ALA A 272 -8.04 -1.75 10.76
CA ALA A 272 -9.01 -2.58 11.48
C ALA A 272 -8.89 -2.36 13.00
N LEU A 273 -10.03 -2.43 13.69
CA LEU A 273 -10.08 -2.42 15.15
C LEU A 273 -9.24 -3.57 15.73
N PRO A 274 -8.34 -3.30 16.70
CA PRO A 274 -7.63 -4.35 17.43
C PRO A 274 -8.63 -5.35 18.02
N GLY A 275 -8.46 -6.65 17.71
CA GLY A 275 -9.37 -7.72 18.13
C GLY A 275 -10.50 -8.06 17.14
N SER A 276 -10.74 -7.25 16.11
CA SER A 276 -11.71 -7.59 15.05
C SER A 276 -11.11 -8.38 13.88
N ALA A 277 -9.77 -8.41 13.79
CA ALA A 277 -9.03 -9.03 12.70
C ALA A 277 -9.21 -10.55 12.69
N ARG A 278 -9.54 -11.11 11.53
CA ARG A 278 -9.67 -12.56 11.32
C ARG A 278 -9.18 -12.96 9.93
N ILE A 279 -8.84 -14.23 9.77
CA ILE A 279 -8.54 -14.81 8.45
C ILE A 279 -9.86 -15.06 7.71
N ALA A 280 -10.02 -14.46 6.54
CA ALA A 280 -11.15 -14.69 5.65
C ALA A 280 -10.91 -15.89 4.74
N GLU A 281 -9.69 -16.02 4.20
CA GLU A 281 -9.34 -17.08 3.24
C GLU A 281 -7.86 -17.47 3.36
N THR A 282 -7.57 -18.75 3.16
CA THR A 282 -6.21 -19.26 2.94
C THR A 282 -6.22 -20.20 1.74
N THR A 283 -5.39 -19.91 0.74
CA THR A 283 -5.18 -20.74 -0.45
C THR A 283 -3.73 -21.21 -0.49
N VAL A 284 -3.52 -22.50 -0.76
CA VAL A 284 -2.19 -23.10 -0.90
C VAL A 284 -2.18 -23.91 -2.18
N ASN A 285 -1.39 -23.45 -3.16
CA ASN A 285 -1.30 -24.11 -4.46
C ASN A 285 0.12 -24.64 -4.67
N PRO A 286 0.30 -25.95 -4.94
CA PRO A 286 1.61 -26.47 -5.33
C PRO A 286 2.03 -25.87 -6.67
N LEU A 287 3.33 -25.61 -6.84
CA LEU A 287 3.89 -25.14 -8.09
C LEU A 287 4.49 -26.32 -8.86
N SER A 288 3.63 -27.08 -9.54
CA SER A 288 3.96 -28.37 -10.17
C SER A 288 5.03 -28.34 -11.27
N TYR A 289 5.45 -27.14 -11.71
CA TYR A 289 6.49 -26.92 -12.71
C TYR A 289 7.83 -26.47 -12.12
N LEU A 290 7.95 -26.47 -10.79
CA LEU A 290 9.16 -26.12 -10.04
C LEU A 290 9.60 -27.30 -9.17
N PRO A 291 10.83 -27.28 -8.62
CA PRO A 291 11.31 -28.32 -7.72
C PRO A 291 10.33 -28.61 -6.57
N ASP A 292 10.32 -29.86 -6.12
CA ASP A 292 9.42 -30.33 -5.07
C ASP A 292 9.46 -29.46 -3.80
N GLY A 293 8.29 -29.32 -3.19
CA GLY A 293 8.12 -28.57 -1.94
C GLY A 293 7.95 -27.06 -2.11
N LEU A 294 7.69 -26.55 -3.32
CA LEU A 294 7.35 -25.15 -3.56
C LEU A 294 5.83 -24.92 -3.64
N TYR A 295 5.35 -23.96 -2.86
CA TYR A 295 3.93 -23.62 -2.76
C TYR A 295 3.72 -22.12 -2.93
N ARG A 296 2.70 -21.73 -3.69
CA ARG A 296 2.15 -20.38 -3.67
C ARG A 296 1.10 -20.32 -2.56
N VAL A 297 1.40 -19.56 -1.51
CA VAL A 297 0.51 -19.32 -0.38
C VAL A 297 -0.12 -17.95 -0.56
N ARG A 298 -1.45 -17.89 -0.41
CA ARG A 298 -2.23 -16.66 -0.33
C ARG A 298 -3.06 -16.69 0.95
N VAL A 299 -2.96 -15.65 1.76
CA VAL A 299 -3.79 -15.45 2.96
C VAL A 299 -4.46 -14.09 2.87
N THR A 300 -5.78 -14.07 3.06
CA THR A 300 -6.57 -12.85 3.13
C THR A 300 -7.11 -12.71 4.55
N ALA A 301 -6.87 -11.56 5.17
CA ALA A 301 -7.42 -11.19 6.47
C ALA A 301 -8.34 -9.98 6.33
N GLU A 302 -9.40 -9.94 7.13
CA GLU A 302 -10.36 -8.84 7.16
C GLU A 302 -10.61 -8.38 8.61
N GLY A 303 -11.10 -7.16 8.77
CA GLY A 303 -11.47 -6.62 10.07
C GLY A 303 -12.64 -5.65 9.99
N THR A 304 -13.07 -5.14 11.14
CA THR A 304 -14.08 -4.09 11.21
C THR A 304 -13.45 -2.74 11.53
N VAL A 305 -14.20 -1.68 11.28
CA VAL A 305 -13.85 -0.29 11.58
C VAL A 305 -14.96 0.29 12.44
N PRO A 306 -14.65 1.33 13.24
CA PRO A 306 -15.61 1.96 14.15
C PRO A 306 -16.92 2.41 13.48
#